data_AF-A0A0I9SEP2-F1
#
_entry.id   AF-A0A0I9SEP2-F1
#
_cell.length_a   1.000
_cell.length_b   1.000
_cell.length_c   1.000
_cell.angle_alpha   90.00
_cell.angle_beta   90.00
_cell.angle_gamma   90.00
#
_symmetry.space_group_name_H-M   'P 1'
#
loop_
_entity.id
_entity.type
_entity.pdbx_description
1 polymer ?
#
loop_
_entity_poly.entity_id
_entity_poly.type
_entity_poly.pdbx_seq_one_letter_code
_entity_poly.pdbx_strand_id
1 'polypeptide(L)'
;MPTESRSAFLLVRSDGDLERASEDLAAYLSILRRRLPASDVETVQGIWIDEEGVANLPCALVLPDAAGARRTVRILETTGINGIWMLCWLETAASAVSRVDLVAALLDCFGHEDATTLAARFIPVFAGNAPDSSVSAELQVLEARYPELVLPPIYQDAGGSLVLPSAQPHDEGTPS
;
A
#
# COMPACT_ATOMS: atom_id res chain seq x y z
N MET A 1 22.88 13.59 7.32
CA MET A 1 21.59 13.67 6.62
C MET A 1 20.58 12.97 7.50
N PRO A 2 19.43 13.59 7.84
CA PRO A 2 18.36 12.82 8.46
C PRO A 2 17.94 11.74 7.46
N THR A 3 18.01 10.50 7.91
CA THR A 3 17.56 9.32 7.18
C THR A 3 16.05 9.40 7.10
N GLU A 4 15.54 9.90 5.98
CA GLU A 4 14.10 10.01 5.76
C GLU A 4 13.48 8.63 5.56
N SER A 5 12.36 8.38 6.22
CA SER A 5 11.52 7.19 6.08
C SER A 5 11.28 6.84 4.62
N ARG A 6 11.75 5.66 4.19
CA ARG A 6 11.49 5.15 2.84
C ARG A 6 10.03 4.79 2.67
N SER A 7 9.46 5.22 1.55
CA SER A 7 8.12 4.83 1.15
C SER A 7 8.13 3.50 0.42
N ALA A 8 7.13 2.65 0.68
CA ALA A 8 6.91 1.43 -0.08
C ALA A 8 5.42 1.24 -0.39
N PHE A 9 5.13 0.38 -1.35
CA PHE A 9 3.79 -0.17 -1.56
C PHE A 9 3.90 -1.69 -1.77
N LEU A 10 2.83 -2.41 -1.44
CA LEU A 10 2.76 -3.85 -1.61
C LEU A 10 1.91 -4.17 -2.83
N LEU A 11 2.39 -5.05 -3.71
CA LEU A 11 1.59 -5.70 -4.74
C LEU A 11 1.18 -7.07 -4.22
N VAL A 12 -0.09 -7.43 -4.36
CA VAL A 12 -0.62 -8.74 -3.98
C VAL A 12 -1.45 -9.25 -5.15
N ARG A 13 -1.33 -10.54 -5.46
CA ARG A 13 -2.05 -11.13 -6.59
C ARG A 13 -3.56 -11.10 -6.41
N SER A 14 -4.04 -11.44 -5.21
CA SER A 14 -5.46 -11.60 -4.92
C SER A 14 -5.76 -11.38 -3.43
N ASP A 15 -7.02 -11.12 -3.09
CA ASP A 15 -7.47 -11.02 -1.69
C ASP A 15 -7.14 -12.28 -0.87
N GLY A 16 -7.21 -13.46 -1.50
CA GLY A 16 -6.90 -14.73 -0.85
C GLY A 16 -5.41 -14.89 -0.47
N ASP A 17 -4.53 -14.09 -1.05
CA ASP A 17 -3.10 -14.08 -0.72
C ASP A 17 -2.74 -13.03 0.35
N LEU A 18 -3.69 -12.18 0.78
CA LEU A 18 -3.42 -11.03 1.63
C LEU A 18 -2.94 -11.40 3.04
N GLU A 19 -3.55 -12.42 3.66
CA GLU A 19 -3.15 -12.91 4.98
C GLU A 19 -1.71 -13.43 4.95
N ARG A 20 -1.42 -14.29 3.97
CA ARG A 20 -0.07 -14.82 3.76
C ARG A 20 0.95 -13.72 3.45
N ALA A 21 0.61 -12.78 2.57
CA ALA A 21 1.47 -11.66 2.24
C ALA A 21 1.75 -10.78 3.47
N SER A 22 0.77 -10.60 4.34
CA SER A 22 0.91 -9.83 5.58
C SER A 22 1.84 -10.52 6.59
N GLU A 23 1.71 -11.84 6.77
CA GLU A 23 2.60 -12.63 7.63
C GLU A 23 4.05 -12.61 7.13
N ASP A 24 4.25 -12.88 5.83
CA ASP A 24 5.56 -12.90 5.21
C ASP A 24 6.23 -11.51 5.26
N LEU A 25 5.45 -10.45 4.99
CA LEU A 25 5.91 -9.07 5.09
C LEU A 25 6.32 -8.71 6.52
N ALA A 26 5.50 -9.07 7.52
CA ALA A 26 5.81 -8.80 8.92
C ALA A 26 7.13 -9.49 9.34
N ALA A 27 7.33 -10.74 8.93
CA ALA A 27 8.58 -11.46 9.17
C ALA A 27 9.77 -10.78 8.47
N TYR A 28 9.61 -10.37 7.22
CA TYR A 28 10.65 -9.67 6.46
C TYR A 28 11.03 -8.31 7.08
N LEU A 29 10.04 -7.46 7.41
CA LEU A 29 10.28 -6.16 8.05
C LEU A 29 10.90 -6.33 9.45
N SER A 30 10.53 -7.37 10.19
CA SER A 30 11.16 -7.71 11.47
C SER A 30 12.66 -8.02 11.31
N ILE A 31 13.04 -8.72 10.23
CA ILE A 31 14.45 -8.99 9.91
C ILE A 31 15.18 -7.71 9.50
N LEU A 32 14.56 -6.87 8.66
CA LEU A 32 15.14 -5.60 8.22
C LEU A 32 15.42 -4.66 9.39
N ARG A 33 14.46 -4.48 10.30
CA ARG A 33 14.63 -3.65 11.49
C ARG A 33 15.75 -4.09 12.43
N ARG A 34 16.07 -5.39 12.47
CA ARG A 34 17.23 -5.88 13.25
C ARG A 34 18.56 -5.50 12.63
N ARG A 35 18.58 -5.21 11.33
CA ARG A 35 19.78 -4.90 10.54
C ARG A 35 19.97 -3.41 10.31
N LEU A 36 18.88 -2.64 10.29
CA LEU A 36 18.87 -1.21 10.02
C LEU A 36 18.79 -0.38 11.30
N PRO A 37 19.39 0.82 11.33
CA PRO A 37 19.23 1.76 12.43
C PRO A 37 17.76 2.23 12.53
N ALA A 38 17.28 2.44 13.76
CA ALA A 38 15.89 2.77 14.07
C ALA A 38 15.33 4.06 13.41
N SER A 39 16.16 4.86 12.73
CA SER A 39 15.74 6.07 12.01
C SER A 39 15.08 5.78 10.66
N ASP A 40 15.32 4.60 10.08
CA ASP A 40 14.74 4.21 8.79
C ASP A 40 13.35 3.61 9.04
N VAL A 41 12.38 4.45 9.41
CA VAL A 41 11.00 3.98 9.58
C VAL A 41 10.41 3.72 8.21
N GLU A 42 10.31 2.44 7.86
CA GLU A 42 9.72 1.95 6.64
C GLU A 42 8.20 2.10 6.70
N THR A 43 7.60 2.79 5.73
CA THR A 43 6.14 2.99 5.70
C THR A 43 5.56 2.42 4.42
N VAL A 44 4.72 1.41 4.59
CA VAL A 44 3.88 0.91 3.49
C VAL A 44 2.71 1.89 3.33
N GLN A 45 2.59 2.49 2.15
CA GLN A 45 1.54 3.47 1.85
C GLN A 45 0.21 2.79 1.50
N GLY A 46 0.28 1.62 0.89
CA GLY A 46 -0.90 0.88 0.49
C GLY A 46 -0.56 -0.45 -0.15
N ILE A 47 -1.62 -1.22 -0.40
CA ILE A 47 -1.60 -2.53 -1.01
C ILE A 47 -2.41 -2.44 -2.29
N TRP A 48 -1.79 -2.76 -3.41
CA TRP A 48 -2.44 -2.92 -4.70
C TRP A 48 -2.69 -4.41 -4.93
N ILE A 49 -3.95 -4.78 -5.09
CA ILE A 49 -4.38 -6.15 -5.35
C ILE A 49 -4.69 -6.25 -6.82
N ASP A 50 -3.86 -6.96 -7.55
CA ASP A 50 -4.00 -7.16 -8.99
C ASP A 50 -3.12 -8.34 -9.44
N GLU A 51 -3.72 -9.27 -10.16
CA GLU A 51 -3.05 -10.47 -10.67
C GLU A 51 -1.97 -10.10 -11.69
N GLU A 52 -2.26 -9.13 -12.56
CA GLU A 52 -1.31 -8.68 -13.58
C GLU A 52 -0.16 -7.86 -12.96
N GLY A 53 -0.44 -7.16 -11.87
CA GLY A 53 0.51 -6.28 -11.20
C GLY A 53 1.72 -7.02 -10.61
N VAL A 54 1.51 -8.20 -10.01
CA VAL A 54 2.61 -9.04 -9.51
C VAL A 54 3.41 -9.74 -10.61
N ALA A 55 2.83 -9.91 -11.81
CA ALA A 55 3.50 -10.51 -12.96
C ALA A 55 4.35 -9.49 -13.75
N ASN A 56 3.92 -8.23 -13.77
CA ASN A 56 4.53 -7.16 -14.58
C ASN A 56 4.95 -5.97 -13.72
N LEU A 57 6.01 -6.16 -12.92
CA LEU A 57 6.46 -5.15 -11.98
C LEU A 57 6.91 -3.86 -12.68
N PRO A 58 6.36 -2.68 -12.31
CA PRO A 58 6.83 -1.42 -12.86
C PRO A 58 8.26 -1.13 -12.38
N CYS A 59 9.10 -0.54 -13.24
CA CYS A 59 10.44 -0.10 -12.85
C CYS A 59 10.45 1.30 -12.20
N ALA A 60 9.40 2.09 -12.44
CA ALA A 60 9.21 3.43 -11.92
C ALA A 60 7.73 3.82 -11.96
N LEU A 61 7.36 4.77 -11.11
CA LEU A 61 6.05 5.42 -11.09
C LEU A 61 6.19 6.87 -11.51
N VAL A 62 5.14 7.45 -12.09
CA VAL A 62 5.06 8.88 -12.37
C VAL A 62 4.17 9.52 -11.31
N LEU A 63 4.77 10.28 -10.41
CA LEU A 63 4.09 10.98 -9.31
C LEU A 63 4.24 12.49 -9.48
N PRO A 64 3.34 13.32 -8.93
CA PRO A 64 3.58 14.75 -8.86
C PRO A 64 4.71 15.08 -7.86
N ASP A 65 5.41 16.18 -8.10
CA ASP A 65 6.34 16.80 -7.15
C ASP A 65 5.62 17.84 -6.27
N ALA A 66 6.36 18.51 -5.38
CA ALA A 66 5.81 19.52 -4.49
C ALA A 66 5.22 20.75 -5.24
N ALA A 67 5.62 20.99 -6.49
CA ALA A 67 5.07 22.03 -7.35
C ALA A 67 3.92 21.51 -8.25
N GLY A 68 3.55 20.23 -8.12
CA GLY A 68 2.55 19.56 -8.95
C GLY A 68 3.05 19.12 -10.33
N ALA A 69 4.34 19.26 -10.63
CA ALA A 69 4.91 18.79 -11.89
C ALA A 69 5.14 17.28 -11.84
N ARG A 70 5.00 16.60 -12.99
CA ARG A 70 5.24 15.16 -13.09
C ARG A 70 6.72 14.85 -12.87
N ARG A 71 7.01 13.95 -11.93
CA ARG A 71 8.34 13.39 -11.66
C ARG A 71 8.32 11.87 -11.74
N THR A 72 9.41 11.30 -12.23
CA THR A 72 9.61 9.84 -12.19
C THR A 72 10.20 9.45 -10.85
N VAL A 73 9.54 8.56 -10.13
CA VAL A 73 10.01 7.95 -8.88
C VAL A 73 10.38 6.50 -9.17
N ARG A 74 11.66 6.16 -8.99
CA ARG A 74 12.15 4.81 -9.29
C ARG A 74 11.76 3.84 -8.19
N ILE A 75 11.55 2.59 -8.59
CA ILE A 75 11.50 1.47 -7.64
C ILE A 75 12.94 0.99 -7.44
N LEU A 76 13.45 1.17 -6.23
CA LEU A 76 14.85 0.89 -5.87
C LEU A 76 15.09 -0.61 -5.69
N GLU A 77 14.15 -1.27 -5.04
CA GLU A 77 14.25 -2.66 -4.66
C GLU A 77 12.85 -3.26 -4.63
N THR A 78 12.76 -4.50 -5.07
CA THR A 78 11.55 -5.31 -4.97
C THR A 78 11.88 -6.57 -4.19
N THR A 79 11.16 -6.84 -3.11
CA THR A 79 11.30 -8.09 -2.34
C THR A 79 9.96 -8.77 -2.22
N GLY A 80 9.90 -10.08 -2.45
CA GLY A 80 8.68 -10.83 -2.23
C GLY A 80 8.74 -12.23 -2.79
N ILE A 81 7.56 -12.83 -2.94
CA ILE A 81 7.38 -14.14 -3.54
C ILE A 81 6.72 -13.91 -4.90
N ASN A 82 7.50 -14.13 -5.96
CA ASN A 82 7.06 -13.91 -7.33
C ASN A 82 5.73 -14.63 -7.62
N GLY A 83 4.76 -13.89 -8.16
CA GLY A 83 3.41 -14.40 -8.45
C GLY A 83 2.49 -14.53 -7.23
N ILE A 84 2.86 -14.04 -6.04
CA ILE A 84 1.98 -13.97 -4.86
C ILE A 84 1.96 -12.54 -4.32
N TRP A 85 3.12 -12.01 -3.93
CA TRP A 85 3.24 -10.65 -3.42
C TRP A 85 4.62 -10.08 -3.67
N MET A 86 4.70 -8.76 -3.86
CA MET A 86 5.95 -8.03 -4.06
C MET A 86 5.91 -6.69 -3.34
N LEU A 87 6.80 -6.48 -2.38
CA LEU A 87 7.05 -5.19 -1.74
C LEU A 87 7.96 -4.35 -2.63
N CYS A 88 7.52 -3.14 -2.96
CA CYS A 88 8.22 -2.23 -3.87
C CYS A 88 8.67 -0.97 -3.12
N TRP A 89 9.99 -0.80 -2.98
CA TRP A 89 10.59 0.36 -2.31
C TRP A 89 10.77 1.52 -3.27
N LEU A 90 10.27 2.70 -2.91
CA LEU A 90 10.35 3.91 -3.72
C LEU A 90 11.61 4.73 -3.38
N GLU A 91 12.20 5.37 -4.40
CA GLU A 91 13.25 6.39 -4.26
C GLU A 91 12.71 7.72 -3.73
N THR A 92 11.83 7.68 -2.74
CA THR A 92 11.28 8.91 -2.15
C THR A 92 10.81 8.68 -0.73
N ALA A 93 10.80 9.76 0.05
CA ALA A 93 10.33 9.74 1.43
C ALA A 93 8.82 9.48 1.48
N ALA A 94 8.37 8.81 2.55
CA ALA A 94 6.96 8.55 2.81
C ALA A 94 6.09 9.82 2.82
N SER A 95 6.62 10.92 3.36
CA SER A 95 5.93 12.23 3.39
C SER A 95 5.74 12.87 2.02
N ALA A 96 6.49 12.41 1.01
CA ALA A 96 6.45 12.94 -0.35
C ALA A 96 5.55 12.11 -1.29
N VAL A 97 4.85 11.10 -0.76
CA VAL A 97 3.92 10.26 -1.52
C VAL A 97 2.52 10.41 -0.96
N SER A 98 1.64 11.01 -1.74
CA SER A 98 0.20 10.96 -1.50
C SER A 98 -0.35 9.61 -1.95
N ARG A 99 -1.21 8.97 -1.15
CA ARG A 99 -1.88 7.72 -1.57
C ARG A 99 -2.77 7.93 -2.78
N VAL A 100 -3.37 9.11 -2.93
CA VAL A 100 -4.19 9.46 -4.10
C VAL A 100 -3.36 9.46 -5.37
N ASP A 101 -2.15 10.01 -5.30
CA ASP A 101 -1.23 10.05 -6.44
C ASP A 101 -0.59 8.69 -6.70
N LEU A 102 -0.36 7.91 -5.65
CA LEU A 102 0.07 6.51 -5.77
C LEU A 102 -0.96 5.69 -6.55
N VAL A 103 -2.25 5.78 -6.20
CA VAL A 103 -3.32 5.10 -6.94
C VAL A 103 -3.36 5.54 -8.40
N ALA A 104 -3.28 6.86 -8.67
CA ALA A 104 -3.21 7.36 -10.04
C ALA A 104 -2.04 6.75 -10.83
N ALA A 105 -0.85 6.73 -10.23
CA ALA A 105 0.34 6.18 -10.88
C ALA A 105 0.24 4.66 -11.11
N LEU A 106 -0.39 3.91 -10.20
CA LEU A 106 -0.60 2.47 -10.35
C LEU A 106 -1.62 2.17 -11.46
N LEU A 107 -2.71 2.93 -11.53
CA LEU A 107 -3.69 2.85 -12.61
C LEU A 107 -3.03 3.09 -13.98
N ASP A 108 -2.26 4.17 -14.09
CA ASP A 108 -1.51 4.52 -15.31
C ASP A 108 -0.49 3.43 -15.68
N CYS A 109 0.21 2.86 -14.70
CA CYS A 109 1.24 1.84 -14.93
C CYS A 109 0.66 0.50 -15.39
N PHE A 110 -0.48 0.09 -14.85
CA PHE A 110 -1.10 -1.21 -15.14
C PHE A 110 -2.18 -1.15 -16.22
N GLY A 111 -2.39 0.01 -16.86
CA GLY A 111 -3.32 0.16 -17.98
C GLY A 111 -4.80 0.10 -17.57
N HIS A 112 -5.07 0.41 -16.31
CA HIS A 112 -6.39 0.34 -15.69
C HIS A 112 -7.16 1.67 -15.83
N GLU A 113 -7.08 2.30 -17.02
CA GLU A 113 -7.57 3.67 -17.26
C GLU A 113 -9.09 3.83 -17.05
N ASP A 114 -9.87 2.76 -17.22
CA ASP A 114 -11.33 2.75 -17.02
C ASP A 114 -11.74 1.95 -15.76
N ALA A 115 -12.11 2.67 -14.70
CA ALA A 115 -12.49 2.12 -13.39
C ALA A 115 -13.64 1.10 -13.43
N THR A 116 -14.48 1.14 -14.46
CA THR A 116 -15.74 0.40 -14.57
C THR A 116 -15.62 -1.10 -14.81
N THR A 117 -14.40 -1.60 -15.08
CA THR A 117 -14.13 -3.05 -15.28
C THR A 117 -12.98 -3.57 -14.41
N LEU A 118 -12.53 -2.80 -13.43
CA LEU A 118 -11.34 -3.14 -12.66
C LEU A 118 -11.58 -4.30 -11.70
N ALA A 119 -10.83 -5.38 -11.90
CA ALA A 119 -10.57 -6.38 -10.87
C ALA A 119 -9.62 -5.85 -9.79
N ALA A 120 -8.83 -4.81 -10.11
CA ALA A 120 -7.86 -4.24 -9.21
C ALA A 120 -8.51 -3.57 -7.99
N ARG A 121 -7.88 -3.72 -6.82
CA ARG A 121 -8.31 -3.10 -5.57
C ARG A 121 -7.14 -2.44 -4.87
N PHE A 122 -7.42 -1.37 -4.13
CA PHE A 122 -6.42 -0.69 -3.33
C PHE A 122 -6.82 -0.67 -1.86
N ILE A 123 -5.94 -1.13 -0.99
CA ILE A 123 -6.09 -0.98 0.46
C ILE A 123 -5.11 0.08 0.95
N PRO A 124 -5.58 1.23 1.45
CA PRO A 124 -4.72 2.22 2.06
C PRO A 124 -4.16 1.66 3.39
N VAL A 125 -2.85 1.83 3.60
CA VAL A 125 -2.17 1.40 4.83
C VAL A 125 -1.77 2.63 5.63
N PHE A 126 -2.26 2.73 6.86
CA PHE A 126 -1.97 3.83 7.78
C PHE A 126 -1.06 3.37 8.92
N ALA A 127 -0.31 4.29 9.53
CA ALA A 127 0.41 3.97 10.76
C ALA A 127 -0.60 3.69 11.89
N GLY A 128 -0.32 2.70 12.76
CA GLY A 128 -1.22 2.31 13.85
C GLY A 128 -1.43 3.39 14.91
N ASN A 129 -0.65 4.47 14.89
CA ASN A 129 -0.80 5.66 15.73
C ASN A 129 -1.32 6.89 14.96
N ALA A 130 -1.78 6.71 13.72
CA ALA A 130 -2.33 7.80 12.93
C ALA A 130 -3.64 8.33 13.56
N PRO A 131 -3.85 9.65 13.62
CA PRO A 131 -5.10 10.21 14.15
C PRO A 131 -6.31 9.84 13.27
N ASP A 132 -7.40 9.39 13.89
CA ASP A 132 -8.64 9.00 13.19
C ASP A 132 -9.18 10.10 12.28
N SER A 133 -9.05 11.36 12.67
CA SER A 133 -9.48 12.51 11.85
C SER A 133 -8.68 12.65 10.56
N SER A 134 -7.37 12.41 10.60
CA SER A 134 -6.50 12.43 9.43
C SER A 134 -6.78 11.24 8.52
N VAL A 135 -6.95 10.04 9.10
CA VAL A 135 -7.31 8.83 8.35
C VAL A 135 -8.64 9.01 7.64
N SER A 136 -9.66 9.50 8.35
CA SER A 136 -11.00 9.73 7.79
C SER A 136 -10.99 10.76 6.66
N ALA A 137 -10.25 11.86 6.83
CA ALA A 137 -10.15 12.88 5.79
C ALA A 137 -9.47 12.34 4.52
N GLU A 138 -8.40 11.56 4.67
CA GLU A 138 -7.70 10.97 3.52
C GLU A 138 -8.53 9.89 2.82
N LEU A 139 -9.22 9.04 3.58
CA LEU A 139 -10.16 8.05 3.03
C LEU A 139 -11.28 8.71 2.23
N GLN A 140 -11.87 9.80 2.75
CA GLN A 140 -12.91 10.53 2.04
C GLN A 140 -12.42 11.06 0.69
N VAL A 141 -11.17 11.54 0.62
CA VAL A 141 -10.58 12.00 -0.65
C VAL A 141 -10.33 10.83 -1.61
N LEU A 142 -9.82 9.70 -1.11
CA LEU A 142 -9.57 8.50 -1.89
C LEU A 142 -10.87 7.92 -2.46
N GLU A 143 -11.90 7.73 -1.63
CA GLU A 143 -13.20 7.20 -2.04
C GLU A 143 -13.92 8.12 -3.02
N ALA A 144 -13.85 9.44 -2.82
CA ALA A 144 -14.43 10.40 -3.74
C ALA A 144 -13.73 10.41 -5.11
N ARG A 145 -12.43 10.12 -5.15
CA ARG A 145 -11.63 10.13 -6.38
C ARG A 145 -11.67 8.79 -7.12
N TYR A 146 -11.69 7.68 -6.38
CA TYR A 146 -11.62 6.31 -6.89
C TYR A 146 -12.73 5.45 -6.26
N PRO A 147 -14.00 5.71 -6.61
CA PRO A 147 -15.12 4.94 -6.08
C PRO A 147 -14.96 3.45 -6.45
N GLU A 148 -15.35 2.56 -5.54
CA GLU A 148 -15.33 1.09 -5.69
C GLU A 148 -13.95 0.42 -5.80
N LEU A 149 -12.89 1.20 -6.01
CA LEU A 149 -11.51 0.71 -6.04
C LEU A 149 -10.88 0.63 -4.65
N VAL A 150 -11.26 1.53 -3.75
CA VAL A 150 -10.67 1.66 -2.41
C VAL A 150 -11.39 0.73 -1.45
N LEU A 151 -10.63 -0.17 -0.83
CA LEU A 151 -11.09 -1.08 0.23
C LEU A 151 -10.84 -0.46 1.62
N PRO A 152 -11.46 -1.02 2.68
CA PRO A 152 -11.24 -0.54 4.05
C PRO A 152 -9.74 -0.50 4.43
N PRO A 153 -9.30 0.51 5.20
CA PRO A 153 -7.90 0.68 5.56
C PRO A 153 -7.35 -0.47 6.41
N ILE A 154 -6.05 -0.67 6.30
CA ILE A 154 -5.25 -1.52 7.18
C ILE A 154 -4.29 -0.64 7.99
N TYR A 155 -3.95 -1.08 9.19
CA TYR A 155 -3.00 -0.37 10.04
C TYR A 155 -1.68 -1.12 10.17
N GLN A 156 -0.57 -0.42 9.99
CA GLN A 156 0.77 -0.94 10.23
C GLN A 156 1.22 -0.57 11.64
N ASP A 157 1.50 -1.56 12.47
CA ASP A 157 2.05 -1.32 13.81
C ASP A 157 3.53 -0.90 13.77
N ALA A 158 4.09 -0.49 14.91
CA ALA A 158 5.51 -0.13 15.02
C ALA A 158 6.46 -1.31 14.74
N GLY A 159 5.97 -2.54 14.87
CA GLY A 159 6.63 -3.79 14.52
C GLY A 159 6.49 -4.18 13.04
N GLY A 160 5.81 -3.37 12.22
CA GLY A 160 5.62 -3.57 10.79
C GLY A 160 4.56 -4.58 10.43
N SER A 161 3.85 -5.13 11.41
CA SER A 161 2.75 -6.05 11.17
C SER A 161 1.57 -5.27 10.60
N LEU A 162 0.94 -5.83 9.59
CA LEU A 162 -0.31 -5.32 9.04
C LEU A 162 -1.48 -5.90 9.84
N VAL A 163 -2.24 -5.02 10.48
CA VAL A 163 -3.47 -5.36 11.18
C VAL A 163 -4.60 -5.36 10.16
N LEU A 164 -4.87 -6.52 9.60
CA LEU A 164 -6.03 -6.71 8.73
C LEU A 164 -7.30 -6.44 9.53
N PRO A 165 -8.29 -5.71 8.96
CA PRO A 165 -9.62 -5.72 9.54
C PRO A 165 -10.02 -7.19 9.62
N SER A 166 -10.17 -7.70 10.85
CA SER A 166 -10.64 -9.06 11.06
C SER A 166 -11.87 -9.22 10.19
N ALA A 167 -11.92 -10.24 9.34
CA ALA A 167 -13.14 -10.60 8.64
C ALA A 167 -14.21 -10.68 9.73
N GLN A 168 -15.06 -9.64 9.84
CA GLN A 168 -16.07 -9.66 10.87
C GLN A 168 -16.87 -10.92 10.58
N PRO A 169 -17.04 -11.83 11.55
CA PRO A 169 -18.08 -12.81 11.40
C PRO A 169 -19.35 -11.98 11.17
N HIS A 170 -20.00 -12.20 10.03
CA HIS A 170 -21.37 -11.80 9.84
C HIS A 170 -22.08 -12.11 11.14
N ASP A 171 -22.68 -11.08 11.72
CA ASP A 171 -23.55 -11.17 12.87
C ASP A 171 -24.60 -12.24 12.54
N GLU A 172 -24.35 -13.48 12.98
CA GLU A 172 -25.35 -14.54 13.05
C GLU A 172 -26.25 -14.18 14.23
N GLY A 173 -27.00 -13.09 14.03
CA GLY A 173 -28.20 -12.79 14.77
C GLY A 173 -29.20 -13.89 14.49
N THR A 174 -29.11 -14.96 15.27
CA THR A 174 -30.09 -16.03 15.31
C THR A 174 -31.39 -15.49 15.94
N PRO A 175 -32.55 -16.02 15.55
CA PRO A 175 -33.84 -15.37 15.68
C PRO A 175 -34.43 -15.59 17.08
N SER A 176 -35.24 -14.63 17.54
CA SER A 176 -36.41 -14.84 18.42
C SER A 176 -37.33 -13.64 18.37
#